data_AF-A0A1I5KX52-F1
#
_entry.id   AF-A0A1I5KX52-F1
#
_cell.length_a   1.000
_cell.length_b   1.000
_cell.length_c   1.000
_cell.angle_alpha   90.00
_cell.angle_beta   90.00
_cell.angle_gamma   90.00
#
_symmetry.space_group_name_H-M   'P 1'
#
loop_
_entity.id
_entity.type
_entity.pdbx_description
1 polymer ?
#
loop_
_entity_poly.entity_id
_entity_poly.type
_entity_poly.pdbx_seq_one_letter_code
_entity_poly.pdbx_strand_id
1 'polypeptide(L)' 'MAEDKHTHGKMDIVEQEKTFASFMSLTVKTVVAIIVILILLALVNG' A
#
# COMPACT_ATOMS: atom_id res chain seq x y z
N MET A 1 14.56 -36.29 -9.19
CA MET A 1 14.06 -34.94 -9.51
C MET A 1 12.58 -34.97 -9.23
N ALA A 2 12.16 -34.60 -8.02
CA ALA A 2 10.74 -34.54 -7.68
C ALA A 2 10.14 -33.37 -8.48
N GLU A 3 9.13 -33.66 -9.29
CA GLU A 3 8.43 -32.65 -10.09
C GLU A 3 7.54 -31.82 -9.17
N ASP A 4 8.08 -30.73 -8.62
CA ASP A 4 7.27 -29.66 -8.05
C ASP A 4 6.46 -29.03 -9.18
N LYS A 5 5.30 -29.62 -9.45
CA LYS A 5 4.38 -29.24 -10.53
C LYS A 5 3.69 -27.94 -10.13
N HIS A 6 4.42 -26.83 -10.19
CA HIS A 6 3.89 -25.49 -9.95
C HIS A 6 2.71 -25.25 -10.88
N THR A 7 1.50 -25.27 -10.32
CA THR A 7 0.28 -24.99 -11.06
C THR A 7 0.11 -23.48 -11.13
N HIS A 8 0.19 -22.92 -12.33
CA HIS A 8 0.00 -21.50 -12.54
C HIS A 8 -1.31 -21.01 -11.90
N GLY A 9 -1.25 -19.90 -11.17
CA GLY A 9 -2.40 -19.30 -10.49
C GLY A 9 -2.85 -19.97 -9.18
N LYS A 10 -2.18 -21.05 -8.74
CA LYS A 10 -2.45 -21.71 -7.45
C LYS A 10 -1.41 -21.41 -6.37
N MET A 11 -0.53 -20.45 -6.60
CA MET A 11 0.42 -19.98 -5.60
C MET A 11 -0.36 -19.32 -4.45
N ASP A 12 0.06 -19.59 -3.22
CA ASP A 12 -0.44 -18.86 -2.05
C ASP A 12 -0.04 -17.36 -2.16
N ILE A 13 -1.03 -16.48 -1.98
CA ILE A 13 -0.88 -15.03 -2.12
C ILE A 13 -1.19 -14.23 -0.83
N VAL A 14 -1.32 -14.90 0.32
CA VAL A 14 -1.72 -14.25 1.59
C VAL A 14 -0.79 -13.09 1.97
N GLU A 15 0.53 -13.25 1.77
CA GLU A 15 1.51 -12.19 2.07
C GLU A 15 1.38 -10.99 1.12
N GLN A 16 1.06 -11.23 -0.15
CA GLN A 16 0.86 -10.21 -1.17
C GLN A 16 -0.40 -9.39 -0.87
N GLU A 17 -1.49 -10.05 -0.50
CA GLU A 17 -2.74 -9.39 -0.09
C GLU A 17 -2.52 -8.51 1.14
N LYS A 18 -1.81 -9.04 2.16
CA LYS A 18 -1.46 -8.28 3.38
C LYS A 18 -0.58 -7.08 3.07
N THR A 19 0.39 -7.26 2.18
CA THR A 19 1.28 -6.17 1.73
C THR A 19 0.49 -5.09 1.00
N PHE A 20 -0.41 -5.48 0.10
CA PHE A 20 -1.28 -4.55 -0.62
C PHE A 20 -2.18 -3.76 0.33
N ALA A 21 -2.84 -4.43 1.27
CA ALA A 21 -3.67 -3.77 2.28
C ALA A 21 -2.85 -2.76 3.12
N SER A 22 -1.64 -3.15 3.52
CA SER A 22 -0.72 -2.28 4.26
C SER A 22 -0.29 -1.07 3.42
N PHE A 23 0.10 -1.29 2.16
CA PHE A 23 0.48 -0.25 1.20
C PHE A 23 -0.65 0.76 0.97
N MET A 24 -1.88 0.28 0.75
CA MET A 24 -3.03 1.16 0.56
C MET A 24 -3.30 2.00 1.81
N SER A 25 -3.24 1.39 3.00
CA SER A 25 -3.45 2.11 4.26
C SER A 25 -2.40 3.19 4.51
N LEU A 26 -1.13 2.92 4.18
CA LEU A 26 -0.03 3.87 4.29
C LEU A 26 -0.20 5.01 3.27
N THR A 27 -0.53 4.68 2.03
CA THR A 27 -0.73 5.65 0.95
C THR A 27 -1.81 6.65 1.30
N VAL A 28 -2.97 6.19 1.78
CA VAL A 28 -4.07 7.09 2.20
C VAL A 28 -3.64 8.02 3.33
N LYS A 29 -2.98 7.48 4.38
CA LYS A 29 -2.49 8.29 5.51
C LYS A 29 -1.48 9.35 5.06
N THR A 30 -0.57 8.99 4.16
CA THR A 30 0.43 9.91 3.60
C THR A 30 -0.24 11.02 2.79
N VAL A 31 -1.20 10.69 1.92
CA VAL A 31 -1.93 11.69 1.13
C VAL A 31 -2.69 12.65 2.05
N VAL A 32 -3.40 12.13 3.06
CA VAL A 32 -4.10 12.97 4.04
C VAL A 32 -3.13 13.89 4.78
N ALA A 33 -1.98 13.38 5.22
CA ALA A 33 -0.96 14.19 5.89
C ALA A 33 -0.42 15.31 4.98
N ILE A 34 -0.14 15.03 3.71
CA ILE A 34 0.29 16.03 2.73
C ILE A 34 -0.77 17.11 2.56
N ILE A 35 -2.05 16.73 2.39
CA ILE A 35 -3.15 17.69 2.25
C ILE A 35 -3.25 18.58 3.49
N VAL A 36 -3.18 18.01 4.69
CA VAL A 36 -3.21 18.78 5.94
C VAL A 36 -2.03 19.76 6.00
N ILE A 37 -0.82 19.33 5.65
CA ILE A 37 0.36 20.21 5.61
C ILE A 37 0.16 21.36 4.63
N LEU A 38 -0.37 21.08 3.42
CA LEU A 38 -0.62 22.11 2.42
C LEU A 38 -1.66 23.13 2.89
N ILE A 39 -2.72 22.69 3.56
CA ILE A 39 -3.73 23.58 4.14
C ILE A 39 -3.09 24.45 5.23
N LEU A 40 -2.30 23.87 6.14
CA LEU A 40 -1.62 24.63 7.18
C LEU A 40 -0.64 25.65 6.60
N LEU A 41 0.13 25.27 5.58
CA LEU A 41 1.03 26.18 4.88
C LEU A 41 0.25 27.34 4.26
N ALA A 42 -0.88 27.05 3.61
CA ALA A 42 -1.75 28.08 3.03
C ALA A 42 -2.35 29.03 4.08
N LEU A 43 -2.67 28.54 5.28
CA LEU A 43 -3.20 29.39 6.36
C LEU A 43 -2.12 30.23 7.05
N VAL A 44 -0.89 29.72 7.16
CA VAL A 44 0.24 30.42 7.83
C VAL A 44 0.91 31.43 6.89
N ASN A 45 0.96 31.13 5.59
CA ASN A 45 1.63 31.96 4.57
C ASN A 45 0.64 32.71 3.65
N GLY A 46 -0.67 32.55 3.86
CA GLY A 46 -1.73 33.24 3.12
C GLY A 46 -2.14 34.56 3.75
#